data_AF-A0A7M2X7A9-F1
#
_entry.id   AF-A0A7M2X7A9-F1
#
_cell.length_a   1.000
_cell.length_b   1.000
_cell.length_c   1.000
_cell.angle_alpha   90.00
_cell.angle_beta   90.00
_cell.angle_gamma   90.00
#
_symmetry.space_group_name_H-M   'P 1'
#
loop_
_entity.id
_entity.type
_entity.pdbx_description
1 polymer ?
#
loop_
_entity_poly.entity_id
_entity_poly.type
_entity_poly.pdbx_seq_one_letter_code
_entity_poly.pdbx_strand_id
1 'polypeptide(L)'
;MRKWHRWITVFFGVFMIWMAFTGVASHVTALWPAGEQAGPPPVPQGFVCPETMMCRPKAPPGGMKSLVGWFHHLHSGEEFGPVGTAISLMTGVALLFFSISGLWMYFSMWKNRKDRSLKPGWFWK
;
A
#
# COMPACT_ATOMS: atom_id res chain seq x y z
N MET A 1 3.20 15.42 -22.12
CA MET A 1 2.52 14.35 -21.36
C MET A 1 3.07 12.96 -21.66
N ARG A 2 2.93 12.40 -22.88
CA ARG A 2 3.39 11.01 -23.18
C ARG A 2 4.85 10.70 -22.83
N LYS A 3 5.81 11.58 -23.16
CA LYS A 3 7.25 11.34 -22.89
C LYS A 3 7.54 11.28 -21.39
N TRP A 4 6.97 12.20 -20.61
CA TRP A 4 7.13 12.26 -19.15
C TRP A 4 6.45 11.09 -18.45
N HIS A 5 5.20 10.79 -18.81
CA HIS A 5 4.51 9.58 -18.33
C HIS A 5 5.34 8.33 -18.59
N ARG A 6 5.87 8.14 -19.81
CA ARG A 6 6.66 6.96 -20.15
C ARG A 6 7.88 6.78 -19.25
N TRP A 7 8.69 7.82 -19.06
CA TRP A 7 9.92 7.71 -18.28
C TRP A 7 9.65 7.56 -16.78
N ILE A 8 8.66 8.29 -16.24
CA ILE A 8 8.26 8.18 -14.84
C ILE A 8 7.68 6.78 -14.57
N THR A 9 6.85 6.23 -15.46
CA THR A 9 6.28 4.88 -15.29
C THR A 9 7.33 3.79 -15.37
N VAL A 10 8.32 3.89 -16.26
CA VAL A 10 9.37 2.86 -16.36
C VAL A 10 10.19 2.79 -15.07
N PHE A 11 10.54 3.92 -14.49
CA PHE A 11 11.31 3.96 -13.25
C PHE A 11 10.46 3.62 -12.02
N PHE A 12 9.39 4.41 -11.78
CA PHE A 12 8.56 4.23 -10.58
C PHE A 12 7.65 3.01 -10.65
N GLY A 13 7.35 2.48 -11.83
CA GLY A 13 6.51 1.29 -11.99
C GLY A 13 7.08 0.07 -11.26
N VAL A 14 8.40 -0.11 -11.27
CA VAL A 14 9.07 -1.18 -10.51
C VAL A 14 8.83 -1.01 -9.02
N PHE A 15 9.04 0.19 -8.49
CA PHE A 15 8.80 0.50 -7.09
C PHE A 15 7.31 0.42 -6.72
N MET A 16 6.40 0.81 -7.61
CA MET A 16 4.96 0.68 -7.39
C MET A 16 4.55 -0.79 -7.29
N ILE A 17 5.10 -1.67 -8.13
CA ILE A 17 4.86 -3.12 -8.04
C ILE A 17 5.39 -3.67 -6.72
N TRP A 18 6.62 -3.29 -6.34
CA TRP A 18 7.21 -3.66 -5.05
C TRP A 18 6.31 -3.25 -3.88
N MET A 19 5.90 -1.98 -3.85
CA MET A 19 5.02 -1.42 -2.82
C MET A 19 3.67 -2.13 -2.76
N ALA A 20 3.06 -2.42 -3.92
CA ALA A 20 1.80 -3.16 -3.98
C ALA A 20 1.97 -4.57 -3.41
N PHE A 21 3.05 -5.26 -3.77
CA PHE A 21 3.34 -6.60 -3.26
C PHE A 21 3.55 -6.61 -1.75
N THR A 22 4.43 -5.74 -1.22
CA THR A 22 4.72 -5.68 0.22
C THR A 22 3.53 -5.21 1.05
N GLY A 23 2.72 -4.29 0.52
CA GLY A 23 1.48 -3.84 1.17
C GLY A 23 0.41 -4.93 1.19
N VAL A 24 0.24 -5.69 0.11
CA VAL A 24 -0.66 -6.86 0.13
C VAL A 24 -0.13 -7.92 1.09
N ALA A 25 1.17 -8.20 1.08
CA ALA A 25 1.78 -9.19 1.97
C ALA A 25 1.63 -8.82 3.46
N SER A 26 1.73 -7.53 3.83
CA SER A 26 1.48 -7.09 5.21
C SER A 26 0.04 -7.35 5.64
N HIS A 27 -0.94 -7.12 4.76
CA HIS A 27 -2.34 -7.43 5.04
C HIS A 27 -2.62 -8.94 5.08
N VAL A 28 -2.05 -9.72 4.16
CA VAL A 28 -2.18 -11.18 4.15
C VAL A 28 -1.63 -11.78 5.44
N THR A 29 -0.46 -11.33 5.88
CA THR A 29 0.15 -11.80 7.14
C THR A 29 -0.64 -11.36 8.36
N ALA A 30 -1.25 -10.17 8.35
CA ALA A 30 -2.08 -9.68 9.45
C ALA A 30 -3.41 -10.45 9.58
N LEU A 31 -4.00 -10.81 8.44
CA LEU A 31 -5.26 -11.54 8.36
C LEU A 31 -5.09 -13.07 8.39
N TRP A 32 -3.84 -13.57 8.40
CA TRP A 32 -3.58 -15.00 8.43
C TRP A 32 -4.26 -15.65 9.65
N PRO A 33 -4.98 -16.77 9.47
CA PRO A 33 -5.64 -17.44 10.58
C PRO A 33 -4.59 -17.83 11.63
N ALA A 34 -4.87 -17.52 12.90
CA ALA A 34 -4.13 -18.15 13.98
C ALA A 34 -4.55 -19.62 13.98
N GLY A 35 -3.61 -20.56 13.88
CA GLY A 35 -3.91 -21.95 14.21
C GLY A 35 -4.32 -22.07 15.67
N GLU A 36 -4.69 -23.26 16.12
CA GLU A 36 -5.17 -23.55 17.49
C GLU A 36 -4.25 -23.02 18.63
N GLN A 37 -2.98 -22.69 18.35
CA GLN A 37 -2.06 -22.00 19.26
C GLN A 37 -2.07 -20.48 19.06
N ALA A 38 -2.13 -19.63 20.08
CA ALA A 38 -2.09 -19.80 21.52
C ALA A 38 -2.87 -18.59 22.11
N GLY A 39 -3.34 -18.71 23.35
CA GLY A 39 -3.91 -17.58 24.09
C GLY A 39 -2.99 -16.34 24.06
N PRO A 40 -3.52 -15.15 24.35
CA PRO A 40 -2.72 -13.92 24.35
C PRO A 40 -1.41 -14.14 25.11
N PRO A 41 -0.27 -13.66 24.60
CA PRO A 41 1.01 -13.82 25.28
C PRO A 41 0.90 -13.27 26.71
N PRO A 42 1.59 -13.89 27.69
CA PRO A 42 1.49 -13.48 29.07
C PRO A 42 1.87 -12.01 29.20
N VAL A 43 0.99 -11.23 29.83
CA VAL A 43 1.26 -9.83 30.14
C VAL A 43 2.38 -9.79 31.19
N PRO A 44 3.48 -9.04 30.96
CA PRO A 44 4.54 -8.90 31.95
C PRO A 44 3.97 -8.40 33.28
N GLN A 45 4.46 -8.95 34.40
CA GLN A 45 3.99 -8.54 35.72
C GLN A 45 4.24 -7.03 35.93
N GLY A 46 3.20 -6.31 36.38
CA GLY A 46 3.26 -4.86 36.58
C GLY A 46 3.10 -4.01 35.31
N PHE A 47 2.90 -4.61 34.12
CA PHE A 47 2.56 -3.85 32.93
C PHE A 47 1.12 -3.30 33.04
N VAL A 48 1.02 -1.99 33.26
CA VAL A 48 -0.24 -1.24 33.20
C VAL A 48 -0.22 -0.42 31.92
N CYS A 49 -1.21 -0.62 31.05
CA CYS A 49 -1.34 0.21 29.87
C CYS A 49 -1.73 1.64 30.31
N PRO A 50 -0.96 2.67 29.95
CA PRO A 50 -1.33 4.05 30.27
C PRO A 50 -2.71 4.41 29.71
N GLU A 51 -3.49 5.20 30.45
CA GLU A 51 -4.85 5.60 30.03
C GLU A 51 -4.88 6.38 28.70
N THR A 52 -3.75 6.97 28.31
CA THR A 52 -3.57 7.70 27.04
C THR A 52 -3.16 6.82 25.86
N MET A 53 -3.03 5.50 26.05
CA MET A 53 -2.50 4.58 25.05
C MET A 53 -3.38 3.34 24.84
N MET A 54 -3.29 2.80 23.63
CA MET A 54 -3.88 1.51 23.28
C MET A 54 -2.76 0.48 23.15
N CYS A 55 -2.60 -0.37 24.16
CA CYS A 55 -1.58 -1.41 24.16
C CYS A 55 -2.10 -2.67 23.45
N ARG A 56 -1.36 -3.13 22.44
CA ARG A 56 -1.66 -4.38 21.73
C ARG A 56 -0.52 -5.37 21.94
N PRO A 57 -0.80 -6.63 22.32
CA PRO A 57 0.24 -7.64 22.44
C PRO A 57 0.92 -7.87 21.10
N LYS A 58 2.26 -7.96 21.13
CA LYS A 58 3.06 -8.34 19.96
C LYS A 58 2.73 -9.78 19.57
N ALA A 59 2.62 -10.06 18.28
CA ALA A 59 2.42 -11.42 17.80
C ALA A 59 3.60 -12.31 18.23
N PRO A 60 3.35 -13.57 18.65
CA PRO A 60 4.41 -14.49 19.04
C PRO A 60 5.38 -14.73 17.87
N PRO A 61 6.69 -14.92 18.15
CA PRO A 61 7.68 -15.19 17.12
C PRO A 61 7.38 -16.52 16.42
N GLY A 62 7.65 -16.57 15.10
CA GLY A 62 7.54 -17.79 14.30
C GLY A 62 6.20 -18.00 13.57
N GLY A 63 5.20 -17.14 13.81
CA GLY A 63 3.91 -17.18 13.09
C GLY A 63 3.84 -16.18 11.94
N MET A 64 2.94 -16.39 10.97
CA MET A 64 2.75 -15.45 9.85
C MET A 64 2.47 -14.02 10.32
N LYS A 65 1.72 -13.85 11.42
CA LYS A 65 1.44 -12.52 12.01
C LYS A 65 2.68 -11.78 12.52
N SER A 66 3.78 -12.47 12.84
CA SER A 66 5.03 -11.78 13.23
C SER A 66 5.74 -11.11 12.06
N LEU A 67 5.42 -11.49 10.82
CA LEU A 67 6.01 -10.93 9.61
C LEU A 67 5.40 -9.58 9.20
N VAL A 68 4.23 -9.22 9.77
CA VAL A 68 3.51 -7.99 9.45
C VAL A 68 4.43 -6.77 9.57
N GLY A 69 5.13 -6.63 10.69
CA GLY A 69 6.04 -5.50 10.92
C GLY A 69 7.17 -5.42 9.91
N TRP A 70 7.75 -6.56 9.54
CA TRP A 70 8.82 -6.61 8.54
C TRP A 70 8.32 -6.19 7.14
N PHE A 71 7.16 -6.68 6.72
CA PHE A 71 6.55 -6.22 5.46
C PHE A 71 6.18 -4.73 5.49
N HIS A 72 5.77 -4.21 6.65
CA HIS A 72 5.54 -2.77 6.81
C HIS A 72 6.82 -1.96 6.62
N HIS A 73 7.95 -2.38 7.18
CA HIS A 73 9.21 -1.67 6.99
C HIS A 73 9.74 -1.75 5.54
N LEU A 74 9.55 -2.89 4.86
CA LEU A 74 9.88 -3.03 3.44
C LEU A 74 9.00 -2.15 2.55
N HIS A 75 7.74 -1.96 2.94
CA HIS A 75 6.81 -1.07 2.27
C HIS A 75 7.11 0.41 2.57
N SER A 76 7.38 0.79 3.82
CA SER A 76 7.76 2.17 4.14
C SER A 76 9.13 2.56 3.56
N GLY A 77 9.96 1.56 3.22
CA GLY A 77 11.33 1.75 2.76
C GLY A 77 12.31 2.01 3.89
N GLU A 78 11.86 1.94 5.15
CA GLU A 78 12.68 2.19 6.35
C GLU A 78 13.78 1.13 6.52
N GLU A 79 13.61 -0.09 5.99
CA GLU A 79 14.68 -1.09 5.95
C GLU A 79 15.92 -0.60 5.18
N PHE A 80 15.76 0.33 4.24
CA PHE A 80 16.86 0.92 3.46
C PHE A 80 17.24 2.32 3.97
N GLY A 81 16.75 2.71 5.14
CA GLY A 81 17.00 4.01 5.76
C GLY A 81 16.41 5.20 4.98
N PRO A 82 16.95 6.41 5.19
CA PRO A 82 16.35 7.66 4.66
C PRO A 82 16.19 7.67 3.13
N VAL A 83 17.10 7.02 2.40
CA VAL A 83 17.03 6.93 0.94
C VAL A 83 15.85 6.07 0.49
N GLY A 84 15.62 4.93 1.14
CA GLY A 84 14.46 4.08 0.87
C GLY A 84 13.15 4.80 1.14
N THR A 85 13.05 5.48 2.28
CA THR A 85 11.88 6.29 2.63
C THR A 85 11.63 7.41 1.61
N ALA A 86 12.67 8.10 1.16
CA ALA A 86 12.54 9.13 0.13
C ALA A 86 12.03 8.55 -1.21
N ILE A 87 12.53 7.38 -1.63
CA ILE A 87 12.05 6.69 -2.84
C ILE A 87 10.60 6.25 -2.67
N SER A 88 10.22 5.72 -1.50
CA SER A 88 8.84 5.34 -1.19
C SER A 88 7.89 6.54 -1.28
N LEU A 89 8.28 7.68 -0.70
CA LEU A 89 7.53 8.93 -0.79
C LEU A 89 7.35 9.40 -2.24
N MET A 90 8.44 9.44 -3.02
CA MET A 90 8.38 9.83 -4.43
C MET A 90 7.50 8.87 -5.25
N THR A 91 7.55 7.58 -4.94
CA THR A 91 6.68 6.55 -5.56
C THR A 91 5.21 6.81 -5.23
N GLY A 92 4.88 7.19 -4.00
CA GLY A 92 3.53 7.60 -3.61
C GLY A 92 3.03 8.82 -4.39
N VAL A 93 3.87 9.84 -4.56
CA VAL A 93 3.54 11.02 -5.38
C VAL A 93 3.33 10.63 -6.85
N ALA A 94 4.16 9.73 -7.39
CA ALA A 94 3.98 9.22 -8.74
C ALA A 94 2.67 8.45 -8.90
N LEU A 95 2.30 7.60 -7.93
CA LEU A 95 1.01 6.89 -7.91
C LEU A 95 -0.17 7.87 -7.93
N LEU A 96 -0.14 8.93 -7.11
CA LEU A 96 -1.18 9.96 -7.11
C LEU A 96 -1.29 10.65 -8.48
N PHE A 97 -0.15 11.04 -9.05
CA PHE A 97 -0.11 11.64 -10.38
C PHE A 97 -0.71 10.73 -11.45
N PHE A 98 -0.35 9.44 -11.48
CA PHE A 98 -0.90 8.48 -12.44
C PHE A 98 -2.39 8.22 -12.22
N SER A 99 -2.84 8.11 -10.97
CA SER A 99 -4.25 7.91 -10.64
C SER A 99 -5.11 9.09 -11.07
N ILE A 100 -4.69 10.32 -10.74
CA ILE A 100 -5.41 11.54 -11.12
C ILE A 100 -5.40 11.72 -12.64
N SER A 101 -4.24 11.56 -13.29
CA SER A 101 -4.14 11.73 -14.75
C SER A 101 -4.93 10.66 -15.52
N GLY A 102 -4.97 9.42 -15.04
CA GLY A 102 -5.79 8.35 -15.59
C GLY A 102 -7.29 8.65 -15.49
N LEU A 103 -7.76 9.08 -14.30
CA LEU A 103 -9.15 9.49 -14.09
C LEU A 103 -9.53 10.69 -14.94
N TRP A 104 -8.65 11.69 -15.05
CA TRP A 104 -8.86 12.87 -15.89
C TRP A 104 -8.99 12.50 -17.37
N MET A 105 -8.13 11.60 -17.86
CA MET A 105 -8.22 11.09 -19.22
C MET A 105 -9.56 10.38 -19.45
N TYR A 106 -9.97 9.53 -18.52
CA TYR A 106 -11.27 8.85 -18.59
C TYR A 106 -12.44 9.85 -18.63
N PHE A 107 -12.42 10.85 -17.75
CA PHE A 107 -13.43 11.91 -17.72
C PHE A 107 -13.47 12.74 -19.01
N SER A 108 -12.32 13.13 -19.55
CA SER A 108 -12.25 13.92 -20.79
C SER A 108 -12.78 13.13 -21.99
N MET A 109 -12.50 11.83 -22.08
CA MET A 109 -13.09 10.95 -23.10
C MET A 109 -14.60 10.83 -22.95
N TRP A 110 -15.10 10.68 -21.72
CA TRP A 110 -16.54 10.64 -21.47
C TRP A 110 -17.22 11.93 -21.92
N LYS A 111 -16.72 13.10 -21.47
CA LYS A 111 -17.26 14.40 -21.89
C LYS A 111 -17.27 14.54 -23.41
N ASN A 112 -16.19 14.17 -24.09
CA ASN A 112 -16.11 14.23 -25.55
C ASN A 112 -17.14 13.30 -26.24
N ARG A 113 -17.43 12.12 -25.69
CA ARG A 113 -18.51 11.24 -26.21
C ARG A 113 -19.88 11.88 -26.06
N LYS A 114 -20.15 12.47 -24.89
CA LYS A 114 -21.40 13.21 -24.62
C LYS A 114 -21.57 14.36 -25.60
N ASP A 115 -20.53 15.18 -25.77
CA ASP A 115 -20.56 16.37 -26.65
C ASP A 115 -20.76 16.00 -28.13
N ARG A 116 -20.34 14.79 -28.54
CA ARG A 116 -20.48 14.27 -29.90
C ARG A 116 -21.69 13.34 -30.09
N SER A 117 -22.60 13.27 -29.11
CA SER A 117 -23.76 12.35 -29.11
C SER A 117 -23.41 10.89 -29.42
N LEU A 118 -22.19 10.48 -29.08
CA LEU A 118 -21.75 9.09 -29.23
C LEU A 118 -22.39 8.25 -28.11
N LYS A 119 -22.62 6.95 -28.39
CA LYS A 119 -23.23 6.05 -27.41
C LYS A 119 -22.44 6.10 -26.08
N PRO A 120 -23.11 6.33 -24.94
CA PRO A 120 -22.45 6.34 -23.64
C PRO A 120 -21.98 4.92 -23.32
N GLY A 121 -20.67 4.75 -23.15
CA GLY A 121 -20.04 3.49 -22.77
C GLY A 121 -19.18 3.70 -21.52
N TRP A 122 -19.56 3.03 -20.43
CA TRP A 122 -18.85 3.04 -19.14
C TRP A 122 -17.60 2.16 -19.15
N PHE A 123 -17.55 1.20 -20.05
CA PHE A 123 -16.39 0.34 -20.28
C PHE A 123 -16.20 0.23 -21.79
N TRP A 124 -14.95 0.08 -22.21
CA TRP A 124 -14.63 -0.18 -23.60
C TRP A 124 -15.40 -1.43 -24.05
N LYS A 125 -16.21 -1.29 -25.10
CA LYS A 125 -16.76 -2.40 -25.88
C LYS A 125 -15.97 -2.47 -27.18
#